data_AF-C4XG38-F1
#
_entry.id   AF-C4XG38-F1
#
_cell.length_a   1.000
_cell.length_b   1.000
_cell.length_c   1.000
_cell.angle_alpha   90.00
_cell.angle_beta   90.00
_cell.angle_gamma   90.00
#
_symmetry.space_group_name_H-M   'P 1'
#
loop_
_entity.id
_entity.type
_entity.pdbx_description
1 polymer ?
#
loop_
_entity_poly.entity_id
_entity_poly.type
_entity_poly.pdbx_seq_one_letter_code
_entity_poly.pdbx_strand_id
1 'polypeptide(L)'
;MNELRCRKEEKLYYKLIPYIDQKYKEFCLQIYKIESAKLLGVRIPILKDLAKKWYKEIPTKVSEFMWNPYHYLFEEIYFMVFLLKKLMIIKSK
;
A
#
# COMPACT_ATOMS: atom_id res chain seq x y z
N MET A 1 -22.30 -1.18 -9.53
CA MET A 1 -22.17 -2.08 -8.35
C MET A 1 -21.23 -3.28 -8.59
N ASN A 2 -20.20 -3.19 -9.46
CA ASN A 2 -19.34 -4.34 -9.80
C ASN A 2 -17.88 -4.26 -9.30
N GLU A 3 -17.43 -3.14 -8.74
CA GLU A 3 -16.04 -2.98 -8.25
C GLU A 3 -15.83 -3.40 -6.77
N LEU A 4 -16.90 -3.85 -6.12
CA LEU A 4 -16.92 -4.23 -4.70
C LEU A 4 -16.78 -5.73 -4.46
N ARG A 5 -16.75 -6.57 -5.51
CA ARG A 5 -16.70 -8.03 -5.37
C ARG A 5 -15.30 -8.59 -5.06
N CYS A 6 -14.23 -7.82 -5.24
CA CYS A 6 -12.86 -8.22 -4.93
C CYS A 6 -12.41 -7.68 -3.54
N ARG A 7 -13.29 -7.67 -2.53
CA ARG A 7 -13.08 -6.97 -1.25
C ARG A 7 -13.33 -7.77 0.02
N LYS A 8 -13.08 -9.09 0.03
CA LYS A 8 -13.25 -9.93 1.24
C LYS A 8 -11.97 -10.22 2.02
N GLU A 9 -10.80 -9.88 1.51
CA GLU A 9 -9.55 -9.90 2.27
C GLU A 9 -9.38 -8.55 2.97
N GLU A 10 -8.81 -8.53 4.19
CA GLU A 10 -8.45 -7.31 4.92
C GLU A 10 -7.65 -6.36 4.02
N LYS A 11 -8.36 -5.49 3.29
CA LYS A 11 -7.71 -4.59 2.33
C LYS A 11 -6.75 -3.71 3.08
N LEU A 12 -5.51 -3.61 2.59
CA LEU A 12 -4.49 -2.68 3.07
C LEU A 12 -5.11 -1.30 3.37
N TYR A 13 -6.05 -0.84 2.54
CA TYR A 13 -6.92 0.31 2.78
C TYR A 13 -7.36 0.49 4.25
N TYR A 14 -7.99 -0.51 4.88
CA TYR A 14 -8.48 -0.39 6.26
C TYR A 14 -7.34 -0.21 7.27
N LYS A 15 -6.19 -0.81 7.01
CA LYS A 15 -4.97 -0.62 7.82
C LYS A 15 -4.35 0.76 7.61
N LEU A 16 -4.66 1.43 6.50
CA LEU A 16 -4.16 2.76 6.16
C LEU A 16 -5.03 3.89 6.70
N ILE A 17 -6.33 3.66 6.96
CA ILE A 17 -7.26 4.68 7.48
C ILE A 17 -6.69 5.44 8.69
N PRO A 18 -6.11 4.79 9.72
CA PRO A 18 -5.60 5.51 10.89
C PRO A 18 -4.42 6.45 10.61
N TYR A 19 -3.79 6.33 9.44
CA TYR A 19 -2.58 7.06 9.07
C TYR A 19 -2.84 8.11 7.98
N ILE A 20 -4.10 8.35 7.62
CA ILE A 20 -4.49 9.37 6.66
C ILE A 20 -4.11 10.75 7.21
N ASP A 21 -3.30 11.48 6.45
CA ASP A 21 -2.91 12.86 6.73
C ASP A 21 -3.42 13.74 5.59
N GLN A 22 -4.50 14.49 5.86
CA GLN A 22 -5.16 15.33 4.86
C GLN A 22 -4.24 16.44 4.35
N LYS A 23 -3.40 17.04 5.21
CA LYS A 23 -2.44 18.07 4.79
C LYS A 23 -1.39 17.49 3.86
N TYR A 24 -0.89 16.28 4.19
CA TYR A 24 0.04 15.58 3.33
C TYR A 24 -0.59 15.15 2.01
N LYS A 25 -1.87 14.74 2.02
CA LYS A 25 -2.64 14.45 0.80
C LYS A 25 -2.68 15.66 -0.12
N GLU A 26 -3.08 16.81 0.38
CA GLU A 26 -3.19 18.06 -0.37
C GLU A 26 -1.84 18.46 -0.98
N PHE A 27 -0.77 18.40 -0.17
CA PHE A 27 0.60 18.63 -0.64
C PHE A 27 0.98 17.68 -1.80
N CYS A 28 0.69 16.38 -1.66
CA CYS A 28 1.00 15.40 -2.69
C CYS A 28 0.21 15.64 -3.99
N LEU A 29 -1.05 16.08 -3.91
CA LEU A 29 -1.87 16.37 -5.10
C LEU A 29 -1.32 17.54 -5.91
N GLN A 30 -0.69 18.52 -5.26
CA GLN A 30 -0.02 19.64 -5.94
C GLN A 30 1.20 19.19 -6.74
N ILE A 31 1.85 18.09 -6.33
CA ILE A 31 3.09 17.60 -6.94
C ILE A 31 2.81 16.52 -7.99
N TYR A 32 2.08 15.47 -7.62
CA TYR A 32 1.99 14.25 -8.42
C TYR A 32 0.91 14.29 -9.51
N LYS A 33 0.05 15.34 -9.56
CA LYS A 33 -1.05 15.50 -10.52
C LYS A 33 -1.89 14.23 -10.71
N ILE A 34 -2.10 13.48 -9.63
CA ILE A 34 -2.93 12.27 -9.60
C ILE A 34 -4.36 12.61 -9.19
N GLU A 35 -5.32 11.77 -9.58
CA GLU A 35 -6.70 11.88 -9.12
C GLU A 35 -6.77 11.75 -7.60
N SER A 36 -7.47 12.69 -6.94
CA SER A 36 -7.62 12.70 -5.47
C SER A 36 -8.23 11.41 -4.90
N ALA A 37 -9.06 10.70 -5.68
CA ALA A 37 -9.66 9.44 -5.28
C ALA A 37 -8.66 8.27 -5.21
N LYS A 38 -7.50 8.39 -5.88
CA LYS A 38 -6.43 7.36 -5.91
C LYS A 38 -5.37 7.59 -4.83
N LEU A 39 -5.48 8.63 -4.01
CA LEU A 39 -4.52 8.99 -2.98
C LEU A 39 -5.20 9.08 -1.61
N LEU A 40 -4.68 8.34 -0.63
CA LEU A 40 -5.16 8.45 0.75
C LEU A 40 -4.46 9.56 1.52
N GLY A 41 -3.18 9.84 1.22
CA GLY A 41 -2.37 10.77 1.99
C GLY A 41 -1.63 10.10 3.14
N VAL A 42 -1.24 8.84 3.00
CA VAL A 42 -0.38 8.18 4.00
C VAL A 42 1.09 8.48 3.70
N ARG A 43 1.82 8.94 4.72
CA ARG A 43 3.24 9.28 4.56
C ARG A 43 4.08 8.04 4.23
N ILE A 44 5.02 8.21 3.29
CA ILE A 44 5.90 7.15 2.82
C ILE A 44 6.65 6.40 3.95
N PRO A 45 7.19 7.05 5.00
CA PRO A 45 7.83 6.34 6.11
C PRO A 45 6.89 5.36 6.83
N ILE A 46 5.61 5.73 6.99
CA ILE A 46 4.60 4.88 7.62
C ILE A 46 4.34 3.64 6.75
N LEU A 47 4.18 3.82 5.44
CA LEU A 47 4.01 2.71 4.50
C LEU A 47 5.19 1.73 4.56
N LYS A 48 6.41 2.25 4.63
CA LYS A 48 7.64 1.45 4.73
C LYS A 48 7.67 0.62 6.02
N ASP A 49 7.29 1.21 7.15
CA ASP A 49 7.26 0.52 8.44
C ASP A 49 6.14 -0.53 8.50
N LEU A 50 4.96 -0.21 7.96
CA LEU A 50 3.86 -1.16 7.81
C LEU A 50 4.26 -2.34 6.92
N ALA A 51 4.95 -2.10 5.79
CA ALA A 51 5.45 -3.16 4.91
C ALA A 51 6.44 -4.07 5.62
N LYS A 52 7.34 -3.50 6.44
CA LYS A 52 8.29 -4.28 7.25
C LYS A 52 7.59 -5.15 8.29
N LYS A 53 6.56 -4.63 8.97
CA LYS A 53 5.78 -5.39 9.97
C LYS A 53 4.99 -6.50 9.29
N TRP A 54 4.24 -6.15 8.25
CA TRP A 54 3.37 -7.11 7.57
C TRP A 54 4.17 -8.24 6.90
N TYR A 55 5.35 -7.91 6.36
CA TYR A 55 6.30 -8.91 5.85
C TYR A 55 6.73 -9.96 6.88
N LYS A 56 6.92 -9.56 8.13
CA LYS A 56 7.33 -10.47 9.22
C LYS A 56 6.20 -11.30 9.77
N GLU A 57 5.00 -10.72 9.83
CA GLU A 57 3.87 -11.32 10.54
C GLU A 57 3.13 -12.36 9.69
N ILE A 58 2.96 -12.13 8.38
CA ILE A 58 2.08 -12.99 7.57
C ILE A 58 2.60 -13.14 6.12
N PRO A 59 3.56 -14.06 5.87
CA PRO A 59 4.15 -14.28 4.54
C PRO A 59 3.14 -14.66 3.44
N THR A 60 2.09 -15.40 3.78
CA THR A 60 1.04 -15.80 2.83
C THR A 60 0.22 -14.62 2.34
N LYS A 61 -0.20 -13.71 3.23
CA LYS A 61 -0.91 -12.48 2.87
C LYS A 61 -0.06 -11.52 2.04
N VAL A 62 1.26 -11.51 2.24
CA VAL A 62 2.18 -10.77 1.38
C VAL A 62 2.15 -11.34 -0.03
N SER A 63 2.20 -12.66 -0.17
CA SER A 63 2.08 -13.31 -1.48
C SER A 63 0.75 -12.94 -2.14
N GLU A 64 -0.39 -13.11 -1.46
CA GLU A 64 -1.71 -12.74 -1.98
C GLU A 64 -1.78 -11.28 -2.44
N PHE A 65 -1.28 -10.35 -1.62
CA PHE A 65 -1.19 -8.93 -1.99
C PHE A 65 -0.33 -8.72 -3.24
N MET A 66 0.83 -9.36 -3.33
CA MET A 66 1.77 -9.24 -4.46
C MET A 66 1.24 -9.87 -5.75
N TRP A 67 0.40 -10.91 -5.65
CA TRP A 67 -0.23 -11.56 -6.80
C TRP A 67 -1.47 -10.81 -7.29
N ASN A 68 -1.96 -9.82 -6.55
CA ASN A 68 -3.08 -9.00 -6.98
C ASN A 68 -2.65 -8.05 -8.13
N PRO A 69 -3.20 -8.21 -9.35
CA PRO A 69 -2.82 -7.37 -10.48
C PRO A 69 -3.43 -5.96 -10.43
N TYR A 70 -4.33 -5.69 -9.48
CA TYR A 70 -5.10 -4.44 -9.41
C TYR A 70 -4.86 -3.69 -8.09
N HIS A 71 -3.68 -3.05 -8.00
CA HIS A 71 -3.41 -2.01 -7.00
C HIS A 71 -3.95 -0.67 -7.50
N TYR A 72 -5.01 -0.19 -6.86
CA TYR A 72 -5.73 1.00 -7.28
C TYR A 72 -5.17 2.28 -6.64
N LEU A 73 -4.74 2.18 -5.38
CA LEU A 73 -4.28 3.33 -4.61
C LEU A 73 -2.79 3.55 -4.83
N PHE A 74 -2.38 4.81 -4.85
CA PHE A 74 -0.97 5.20 -4.90
C PHE A 74 -0.18 4.57 -3.76
N GLU A 75 -0.75 4.53 -2.56
CA GLU A 75 -0.16 3.88 -1.39
C GLU A 75 0.05 2.38 -1.59
N GLU A 76 -0.85 1.67 -2.28
CA GLU A 76 -0.72 0.24 -2.56
C GLU A 76 0.50 -0.03 -3.46
N ILE A 77 0.76 0.84 -4.43
CA ILE A 77 1.93 0.74 -5.32
C ILE A 77 3.24 0.90 -4.52
N TYR A 78 3.34 1.93 -3.68
CA TYR A 78 4.54 2.11 -2.84
C TYR A 78 4.70 0.97 -1.85
N PHE A 79 3.60 0.48 -1.29
CA PHE A 79 3.60 -0.65 -0.39
C PHE A 79 4.17 -1.91 -1.06
N MET A 80 3.70 -2.21 -2.28
CA MET A 80 4.22 -3.31 -3.11
C MET A 80 5.73 -3.16 -3.35
N VAL A 81 6.20 -1.96 -3.71
CA VAL A 81 7.63 -1.67 -3.91
C VAL A 81 8.44 -1.94 -2.63
N PHE A 82 7.92 -1.57 -1.45
CA PHE A 82 8.60 -1.85 -0.19
C PHE A 82 8.65 -3.35 0.15
N LEU A 83 7.58 -4.09 -0.13
CA LEU A 83 7.56 -5.55 0.02
C LEU A 83 8.56 -6.23 -0.92
N LEU A 84 8.62 -5.83 -2.20
CA LEU A 84 9.58 -6.35 -3.18
C LEU A 84 11.02 -6.13 -2.72
N LYS A 85 11.34 -4.93 -2.21
CA LYS A 85 12.66 -4.66 -1.63
C LYS A 85 13.01 -5.63 -0.50
N LYS A 86 12.05 -6.05 0.32
CA LYS A 86 12.29 -7.05 1.37
C LYS A 86 12.52 -8.44 0.82
N LEU A 87 11.76 -8.85 -0.19
CA LEU A 87 11.89 -10.15 -0.85
C LEU A 87 13.22 -10.29 -1.60
N MET A 88 13.66 -9.24 -2.32
CA MET A 88 14.90 -9.27 -3.10
C MET A 88 16.15 -9.33 -2.21
N ILE A 89 16.14 -8.67 -1.05
CA ILE A 89 17.27 -8.69 -0.09
C ILE A 89 17.60 -10.12 0.37
N ILE A 90 16.63 -11.03 0.39
CA ILE A 90 16.81 -12.41 0.85
C ILE A 90 17.50 -13.29 -0.20
N LYS A 91 17.38 -12.96 -1.49
CA LYS A 91 18.02 -13.74 -2.57
C LYS A 91 19.51 -13.43 -2.77
N SER A 92 20.04 -12.39 -2.14
CA SER A 92 21.46 -11.98 -2.24
C SER A 92 22.31 -12.38 -1.03
N LYS A 93 21.87 -13.36 -0.24
CA LYS A 93 22.65 -14.02 0.81
C LYS A 93 22.73 -15.50 0.53
#